data_AF-A0A1Y1S4H6-F1
#
_entry.id   AF-A0A1Y1S4H6-F1
#
_cell.length_a   1.000
_cell.length_b   1.000
_cell.length_c   1.000
_cell.angle_alpha   90.00
_cell.angle_beta   90.00
_cell.angle_gamma   90.00
#
_symmetry.space_group_name_H-M   'P 1'
#
loop_
_entity.id
_entity.type
_entity.pdbx_description
1 polymer ?
#
loop_
_entity_poly.entity_id
_entity_poly.type
_entity_poly.pdbx_seq_one_letter_code
_entity_poly.pdbx_strand_id
1 'polypeptide(L)'
;MFESDTLLSDAKKEGMKYITQSVYAILKEKKEATYQQIVQEINTTNMETKVRRIYDVLNVLRAVNVIGKNGKIYFLIEDKENVNKKIEERDRLLQMKEAFEFITTKNRHNRPLGADEKLYLPFMIVSTETCSEIHCDTNEERDYFLFRSNRPLKIHEDLDILRLLQETKNRSQDKKKLKSLFLGDFMF
;
A
#
# COMPACT_ATOMS: atom_id res chain seq x y z
N MET A 1 41.77 2.74 -47.65
CA MET A 1 40.38 3.13 -47.35
C MET A 1 39.88 2.23 -46.23
N PHE A 2 40.33 2.47 -44.99
CA PHE A 2 39.92 1.72 -43.79
C PHE A 2 40.18 2.61 -42.58
N GLU A 3 39.22 3.47 -42.24
CA GLU A 3 39.30 4.29 -41.00
C GLU A 3 37.94 4.93 -40.64
N SER A 4 36.83 4.18 -40.70
CA SER A 4 35.50 4.72 -40.36
C SER A 4 34.70 3.94 -39.31
N ASP A 5 35.07 2.69 -39.00
CA ASP A 5 34.23 1.84 -38.13
C ASP A 5 34.56 1.95 -36.62
N THR A 6 35.68 2.57 -36.24
CA THR A 6 36.09 2.70 -34.84
C THR A 6 35.31 3.78 -34.08
N LEU A 7 34.93 4.87 -34.75
CA LEU A 7 34.33 6.07 -34.12
C LEU A 7 32.87 5.89 -33.66
N LEU A 8 32.14 4.93 -34.23
CA LEU A 8 30.75 4.62 -33.85
C LEU A 8 30.66 3.81 -32.54
N SER A 9 31.74 3.14 -32.14
CA SER A 9 31.76 2.25 -30.97
C SER A 9 31.96 3.00 -29.65
N ASP A 10 32.74 4.09 -29.67
CA ASP A 10 33.09 4.85 -28.47
C ASP A 10 31.96 5.77 -28.02
N ALA A 11 31.23 6.40 -28.94
CA ALA A 11 30.06 7.22 -28.61
C ALA A 11 28.95 6.42 -27.89
N LYS A 12 28.84 5.11 -28.17
CA LYS A 12 27.92 4.20 -27.46
C LYS A 12 28.31 3.97 -26.00
N LYS A 13 29.59 4.09 -25.65
CA LYS A 13 30.13 3.87 -24.30
C LYS A 13 30.14 5.14 -23.43
N GLU A 14 29.61 6.25 -23.93
CA GLU A 14 29.57 7.52 -23.18
C GLU A 14 28.15 8.10 -23.01
N GLY A 15 27.15 7.53 -23.69
CA GLY A 15 25.77 8.01 -23.62
C GLY A 15 25.12 7.81 -22.26
N MET A 16 24.16 8.67 -21.90
CA MET A 16 23.38 8.56 -20.65
C MET A 16 22.80 7.16 -20.44
N LYS A 17 22.34 6.51 -21.51
CA LYS A 17 21.83 5.13 -21.46
C LYS A 17 22.88 4.13 -20.97
N TYR A 18 24.11 4.24 -21.49
CA TYR A 18 25.22 3.37 -21.08
C TYR A 18 25.60 3.60 -19.62
N ILE A 19 25.68 4.87 -19.20
CA ILE A 19 25.97 5.23 -17.81
C ILE A 19 24.88 4.66 -16.89
N THR A 20 23.60 4.85 -17.23
CA THR A 20 22.47 4.29 -16.45
C THR A 20 22.54 2.77 -16.35
N GLN A 21 22.80 2.07 -17.45
CA GLN A 21 22.92 0.61 -17.46
C GLN A 21 24.12 0.13 -16.62
N SER A 22 25.24 0.84 -16.69
CA SER A 22 26.45 0.51 -15.94
C SER A 22 26.27 0.73 -14.44
N VAL A 23 25.70 1.88 -14.03
CA VAL A 23 25.36 2.17 -12.62
C VAL A 23 24.42 1.09 -12.07
N TYR A 24 23.38 0.71 -12.82
CA TYR A 24 22.45 -0.33 -12.42
C TYR A 24 23.13 -1.70 -12.29
N ALA A 25 24.00 -2.08 -13.24
CA ALA A 25 24.74 -3.34 -13.19
C ALA A 25 25.65 -3.42 -11.95
N ILE A 26 26.40 -2.35 -11.65
CA ILE A 26 27.27 -2.27 -10.47
C ILE A 26 26.46 -2.47 -9.18
N LEU A 27 25.33 -1.77 -9.04
CA LEU A 27 24.48 -1.88 -7.86
C LEU A 27 23.78 -3.24 -7.76
N LYS A 28 23.47 -3.88 -8.89
CA LYS A 28 22.89 -5.23 -8.93
C LYS A 28 23.89 -6.30 -8.51
N GLU A 29 25.16 -6.16 -8.89
CA GLU A 29 26.22 -7.12 -8.54
C GLU A 29 26.70 -6.95 -7.10
N LYS A 30 26.99 -5.70 -6.69
CA LYS A 30 27.59 -5.42 -5.37
C LYS A 30 26.58 -5.30 -4.23
N LYS A 31 25.29 -5.17 -4.54
CA LYS A 31 24.17 -4.81 -3.64
C LYS A 31 24.28 -3.43 -2.99
N GLU A 32 25.48 -3.03 -2.59
CA GLU A 32 25.81 -1.74 -2.01
C GLU A 32 27.09 -1.18 -2.66
N ALA A 33 27.06 0.08 -3.08
CA ALA A 33 28.23 0.77 -3.61
C ALA A 33 28.24 2.24 -3.21
N THR A 34 29.42 2.79 -2.96
CA THR A 34 29.62 4.22 -2.75
C THR A 34 29.73 4.96 -4.07
N TYR A 35 29.48 6.28 -4.05
CA TYR A 35 29.65 7.13 -5.22
C TYR A 35 31.05 6.98 -5.88
N GLN A 36 32.11 6.92 -5.06
CA GLN A 36 33.48 6.81 -5.56
C GLN A 36 33.74 5.48 -6.26
N GLN A 37 33.20 4.38 -5.73
CA GLN A 37 33.31 3.06 -6.37
C GLN A 37 32.58 3.03 -7.72
N ILE A 38 31.37 3.59 -7.78
CA ILE A 38 30.60 3.70 -9.03
C ILE A 38 31.37 4.53 -10.08
N VAL A 39 31.99 5.64 -9.67
CA VAL A 39 32.82 6.45 -10.57
C VAL A 39 34.06 5.70 -11.02
N GLN A 40 34.70 4.89 -10.18
CA GLN A 40 35.91 4.14 -10.57
C GLN A 40 35.63 3.04 -11.58
N GLU A 41 34.47 2.38 -11.51
CA GLU A 41 34.16 1.19 -12.32
C GLU A 41 33.60 1.48 -13.70
N ILE A 42 33.01 2.66 -13.92
CA ILE A 42 32.45 3.02 -15.23
C ILE A 42 33.57 3.49 -16.15
N ASN A 43 33.86 2.77 -17.24
CA ASN A 43 34.89 3.22 -18.18
C ASN A 43 34.31 4.22 -19.20
N THR A 44 34.74 5.48 -19.11
CA THR A 44 34.38 6.57 -20.04
C THR A 44 35.62 7.39 -20.33
N THR A 45 35.77 7.85 -21.56
CA THR A 45 36.97 8.55 -22.06
C THR A 45 37.09 9.96 -21.46
N ASN A 46 35.97 10.62 -21.15
CA ASN A 46 35.92 11.93 -20.51
C ASN A 46 35.50 11.86 -19.03
N MET A 47 36.43 12.14 -18.11
CA MET A 47 36.20 12.07 -16.66
C MET A 47 35.30 13.20 -16.12
N GLU A 48 35.38 14.41 -16.66
CA GLU A 48 34.59 15.55 -16.17
C GLU A 48 33.11 15.41 -16.49
N THR A 49 32.80 14.99 -17.72
CA THR A 49 31.40 14.74 -18.11
C THR A 49 30.84 13.54 -17.36
N LYS A 50 31.62 12.47 -17.21
CA LYS A 50 31.22 11.25 -16.48
C LYS A 50 30.76 11.52 -15.05
N VAL A 51 31.52 12.30 -14.28
CA VAL A 51 31.18 12.64 -12.87
C VAL A 51 29.81 13.29 -12.79
N ARG A 52 29.54 14.29 -13.64
CA ARG A 52 28.26 14.99 -13.70
C ARG A 52 27.11 14.06 -14.10
N ARG A 53 27.33 13.24 -15.12
CA ARG A 53 26.32 12.31 -15.66
C ARG A 53 25.93 11.22 -14.66
N ILE A 54 26.89 10.72 -13.87
CA ILE A 54 26.60 9.76 -12.78
C ILE A 54 25.72 10.41 -11.71
N TYR A 55 25.95 11.68 -11.35
CA TYR A 55 25.06 12.38 -10.41
C TYR A 55 23.64 12.50 -10.93
N ASP A 56 23.48 12.89 -12.20
CA ASP A 56 22.16 13.00 -12.84
C ASP A 56 21.44 11.64 -12.80
N VAL A 57 22.14 10.56 -13.18
CA VAL A 57 21.61 9.18 -13.14
C VAL A 57 21.21 8.77 -11.71
N LEU A 58 22.09 8.97 -10.72
CA LEU A 58 21.79 8.60 -9.33
C LEU A 58 20.64 9.42 -8.74
N ASN A 59 20.50 10.70 -9.13
CA ASN A 59 19.40 11.55 -8.70
C ASN A 59 18.08 11.10 -9.32
N VAL A 60 18.07 10.81 -10.62
CA VAL A 60 16.88 10.31 -11.32
C VAL A 60 16.49 8.94 -10.76
N LEU A 61 17.40 7.97 -10.70
CA LEU A 61 17.10 6.63 -10.19
C LEU A 61 16.58 6.65 -8.73
N ARG A 62 17.07 7.58 -7.91
CA ARG A 62 16.53 7.79 -6.55
C ARG A 62 15.13 8.39 -6.59
N ALA A 63 14.88 9.36 -7.46
CA ALA A 63 13.56 9.99 -7.62
C ALA A 63 12.49 9.00 -8.13
N VAL A 64 12.87 8.05 -9.00
CA VAL A 64 11.97 6.99 -9.48
C VAL A 64 11.97 5.75 -8.56
N ASN A 65 12.59 5.85 -7.38
CA ASN A 65 12.60 4.81 -6.35
C ASN A 65 13.18 3.45 -6.81
N VAL A 66 14.14 3.48 -7.74
CA VAL A 66 14.89 2.30 -8.22
C VAL A 66 16.08 2.01 -7.30
N ILE A 67 16.68 3.06 -6.72
CA ILE A 67 17.82 2.95 -5.81
C ILE A 67 17.59 3.77 -4.53
N GLY A 68 18.09 3.25 -3.42
CA GLY A 68 18.11 3.90 -2.13
C GLY A 68 19.48 4.53 -1.85
N LYS A 69 19.53 5.43 -0.86
CA LYS A 69 20.77 6.01 -0.37
C LYS A 69 20.75 6.04 1.17
N ASN A 70 21.75 5.43 1.78
CA ASN A 70 22.00 5.53 3.21
C ASN A 70 23.40 6.13 3.44
N GLY A 71 23.45 7.38 3.92
CA GLY A 71 24.70 8.12 4.06
C GLY A 71 25.46 8.25 2.73
N LYS A 72 26.61 7.57 2.62
CA LYS A 72 27.46 7.55 1.41
C LYS A 72 27.21 6.34 0.49
N ILE A 73 26.36 5.41 0.90
CA ILE A 73 26.11 4.13 0.24
C ILE A 73 24.83 4.21 -0.58
N TYR A 74 24.89 3.72 -1.82
CA TYR A 74 23.76 3.50 -2.70
C TYR A 74 23.48 2.00 -2.80
N PHE A 75 22.21 1.62 -2.82
CA PHE A 75 21.78 0.23 -2.92
C PHE A 75 20.55 0.12 -3.82
N LEU A 76 20.34 -1.06 -4.40
CA LEU A 76 19.14 -1.33 -5.20
C LEU A 76 17.94 -1.49 -4.27
N ILE A 77 16.84 -0.79 -4.53
CA ILE A 77 15.59 -1.07 -3.82
C ILE A 77 15.05 -2.35 -4.44
N GLU A 78 15.03 -3.44 -3.67
CA GLU A 78 14.46 -4.68 -4.16
C GLU A 78 12.97 -4.47 -4.44
N ASP A 79 12.54 -4.77 -5.67
CA ASP A 79 11.14 -4.68 -6.09
C ASP A 79 10.20 -5.46 -5.16
N LYS A 80 10.71 -6.42 -4.37
CA LYS A 80 9.92 -7.21 -3.42
C LYS A 80 9.20 -6.35 -2.37
N GLU A 81 9.84 -5.33 -1.81
CA GLU A 81 9.15 -4.46 -0.84
C GLU A 81 8.07 -3.61 -1.51
N ASN A 82 8.29 -3.18 -2.76
CA ASN A 82 7.32 -2.42 -3.54
C ASN A 82 6.15 -3.31 -3.98
N VAL A 83 6.44 -4.53 -4.40
CA VAL A 83 5.46 -5.55 -4.79
C VAL A 83 4.62 -5.96 -3.59
N ASN A 84 5.22 -6.22 -2.42
CA ASN A 84 4.47 -6.57 -1.22
C ASN A 84 3.55 -5.43 -0.79
N LYS A 85 4.03 -4.18 -0.75
CA LYS A 85 3.19 -3.01 -0.46
C LYS A 85 2.04 -2.86 -1.46
N LYS A 86 2.29 -3.10 -2.74
CA LYS A 86 1.25 -3.08 -3.78
C LYS A 86 0.25 -4.23 -3.64
N ILE A 87 0.69 -5.40 -3.23
CA ILE A 87 -0.18 -6.55 -2.94
C ILE A 87 -1.06 -6.23 -1.73
N GLU A 88 -0.49 -5.72 -0.64
CA GLU A 88 -1.22 -5.30 0.56
C GLU A 88 -2.27 -4.23 0.24
N GLU A 89 -1.91 -3.20 -0.53
CA GLU A 89 -2.84 -2.15 -0.95
C GLU A 89 -3.93 -2.69 -1.87
N ARG A 90 -3.57 -3.54 -2.84
CA ARG A 90 -4.55 -4.23 -3.70
C ARG A 90 -5.54 -5.02 -2.85
N ASP A 91 -5.04 -5.77 -1.86
CA ASP A 91 -5.88 -6.61 -1.00
C ASP A 91 -6.81 -5.76 -0.13
N ARG A 92 -6.32 -4.64 0.40
CA ARG A 92 -7.15 -3.66 1.11
C ARG A 92 -8.26 -3.10 0.23
N LEU A 93 -7.94 -2.69 -1.00
CA LEU A 93 -8.91 -2.15 -1.96
C LEU A 93 -9.95 -3.19 -2.38
N LEU A 94 -9.52 -4.45 -2.58
CA LEU A 94 -10.42 -5.54 -2.92
C LEU A 94 -11.42 -5.82 -1.79
N GLN A 95 -10.93 -5.86 -0.55
CA GLN A 95 -11.79 -6.05 0.63
C GLN A 95 -12.79 -4.90 0.80
N MET A 96 -12.37 -3.65 0.56
CA MET A 96 -13.24 -2.49 0.60
C MET A 96 -14.34 -2.57 -0.47
N LYS A 97 -13.98 -2.95 -1.70
CA LYS A 97 -14.93 -3.16 -2.80
C LYS A 97 -15.97 -4.22 -2.43
N GLU A 98 -15.53 -5.38 -1.95
CA GLU A 98 -16.42 -6.48 -1.57
C GLU A 98 -17.39 -6.06 -0.44
N ALA A 99 -16.89 -5.35 0.57
CA ALA A 99 -17.71 -4.84 1.66
C ALA A 99 -18.78 -3.85 1.18
N PHE A 100 -18.44 -2.96 0.26
CA PHE A 100 -19.38 -1.99 -0.32
C PHE A 100 -20.40 -2.64 -1.25
N GLU A 101 -19.99 -3.57 -2.10
CA GLU A 101 -20.92 -4.35 -2.94
C GLU A 101 -21.90 -5.14 -2.07
N PHE A 102 -21.41 -5.74 -0.98
CA PHE A 102 -22.22 -6.47 -0.02
C PHE A 102 -23.27 -5.59 0.64
N ILE A 103 -22.87 -4.47 1.25
CA ILE A 103 -23.81 -3.62 2.00
C ILE A 103 -24.81 -2.92 1.07
N THR A 104 -24.38 -2.49 -0.12
CA THR A 104 -25.27 -1.87 -1.11
C THR A 104 -26.30 -2.86 -1.60
N THR A 105 -25.89 -4.08 -1.94
CA THR A 105 -26.80 -5.14 -2.36
C THR A 105 -27.76 -5.52 -1.22
N LYS A 106 -27.26 -5.68 0.01
CA LYS A 106 -28.09 -5.97 1.19
C LYS A 106 -29.13 -4.86 1.41
N ASN A 107 -28.73 -3.60 1.37
CA ASN A 107 -29.61 -2.47 1.62
C ASN A 107 -30.64 -2.28 0.50
N ARG A 108 -30.30 -2.61 -0.75
CA ARG A 108 -31.25 -2.57 -1.88
C ARG A 108 -32.43 -3.53 -1.73
N HIS A 109 -32.22 -4.68 -1.07
CA HIS A 109 -33.26 -5.70 -0.88
C HIS A 109 -34.07 -5.51 0.42
N ASN A 110 -33.64 -4.61 1.31
CA ASN A 110 -34.36 -4.30 2.53
C ASN A 110 -35.35 -3.16 2.29
N ARG A 111 -36.46 -3.15 3.04
CA ARG A 111 -37.40 -2.02 3.02
C ARG A 111 -36.66 -0.73 3.39
N PRO A 112 -37.01 0.42 2.78
CA PRO A 112 -36.44 1.69 3.16
C PRO A 112 -36.82 1.98 4.63
N LEU A 113 -35.84 1.91 5.51
CA LEU A 113 -35.91 2.49 6.86
C LEU A 113 -36.03 4.02 6.74
N GLY A 114 -36.55 4.66 7.79
CA GLY A 114 -36.59 6.12 7.89
C GLY A 114 -35.18 6.72 7.76
N ALA A 115 -35.08 8.01 7.40
CA ALA A 115 -33.78 8.67 7.26
C ALA A 115 -32.97 8.64 8.57
N ASP A 116 -33.66 8.76 9.71
CA ASP A 116 -33.06 8.85 11.06
C ASP A 116 -32.55 7.50 11.59
N GLU A 117 -32.83 6.39 10.90
CA GLU A 117 -32.41 5.05 11.29
C GLU A 117 -31.17 4.55 10.51
N LYS A 118 -30.49 5.45 9.79
CA LYS A 118 -29.36 5.13 8.90
C LYS A 118 -28.09 5.83 9.35
N LEU A 119 -27.01 5.06 9.40
CA LEU A 119 -25.65 5.58 9.54
C LEU A 119 -24.95 5.50 8.18
N TYR A 120 -24.60 6.64 7.61
CA TYR A 120 -23.91 6.74 6.32
C TYR A 120 -22.39 6.69 6.50
N LEU A 121 -21.69 6.20 5.47
CA LEU A 121 -20.23 6.22 5.41
C LEU A 121 -19.73 7.63 5.03
N PRO A 122 -18.52 8.03 5.48
CA PRO A 122 -17.66 7.32 6.43
C PRO A 122 -18.12 7.49 7.88
N PHE A 123 -17.86 6.49 8.73
CA PHE A 123 -18.13 6.59 10.15
C PHE A 123 -17.10 5.84 10.99
N MET A 124 -17.10 6.11 12.30
CA MET A 124 -16.40 5.32 13.30
C MET A 124 -17.34 5.01 14.47
N ILE A 125 -17.15 3.87 15.11
CA ILE A 125 -17.90 3.47 16.30
C ILE A 125 -16.94 3.46 17.48
N VAL A 126 -17.30 4.22 18.51
CA VAL A 126 -16.65 4.12 19.83
C VAL A 126 -17.56 3.27 20.72
N SER A 127 -17.06 2.12 21.17
CA SER A 127 -17.79 1.21 22.04
C SER A 127 -17.12 1.09 23.41
N THR A 128 -17.92 0.78 24.42
CA THR A 128 -17.45 0.48 25.78
C THR A 128 -18.43 -0.48 26.45
N GLU A 129 -18.12 -0.89 27.68
CA GLU A 129 -19.00 -1.75 28.47
C GLU A 129 -20.33 -1.06 28.79
N THR A 130 -21.41 -1.83 28.91
CA THR A 130 -22.77 -1.29 29.11
C THR A 130 -22.95 -0.54 30.44
N CYS A 131 -22.05 -0.75 31.41
CA CYS A 131 -22.09 -0.11 32.73
C CYS A 131 -21.01 0.98 32.88
N SER A 132 -20.47 1.48 31.77
CA SER A 132 -19.50 2.57 31.76
C SER A 132 -20.18 3.91 32.03
N GLU A 133 -19.51 4.77 32.79
CA GLU A 133 -19.84 6.17 32.95
C GLU A 133 -19.02 6.96 31.93
N ILE A 134 -19.71 7.70 31.05
CA ILE A 134 -19.10 8.47 29.96
C ILE A 134 -19.46 9.94 30.14
N HIS A 135 -18.43 10.78 30.24
CA HIS A 135 -18.55 12.24 30.16
C HIS A 135 -18.08 12.71 28.78
N CYS A 136 -18.87 13.57 28.15
CA CYS A 136 -18.56 14.15 26.85
C CYS A 136 -18.56 15.68 26.99
N ASP A 137 -17.37 16.29 26.86
CA ASP A 137 -17.23 17.73 26.77
C ASP A 137 -17.10 18.12 25.30
N THR A 138 -17.80 19.17 24.86
CA THR A 138 -17.71 19.69 23.49
C THR A 138 -17.77 21.22 23.52
N ASN A 139 -17.22 21.86 22.50
CA ASN A 139 -17.36 23.30 22.31
C ASN A 139 -18.70 23.65 21.64
N GLU A 140 -19.03 24.94 21.58
CA GLU A 140 -20.30 25.40 20.99
C GLU A 140 -20.41 25.04 19.49
N GLU A 141 -19.29 25.06 18.78
CA GLU A 141 -19.21 24.78 17.34
C GLU A 141 -19.25 23.27 17.01
N ARG A 142 -19.12 22.40 18.02
CA ARG A 142 -19.13 20.93 17.88
C ARG A 142 -18.09 20.38 16.89
N ASP A 143 -16.96 21.06 16.75
CA ASP A 143 -15.82 20.56 15.98
C ASP A 143 -14.85 19.74 16.86
N TYR A 144 -15.02 19.81 18.18
CA TYR A 144 -14.20 19.13 19.16
C TYR A 144 -15.05 18.37 20.19
N PHE A 145 -14.67 17.12 20.45
CA PHE A 145 -15.30 16.27 21.45
C PHE A 145 -14.23 15.60 22.32
N LEU A 146 -14.38 15.72 23.63
CA LEU A 146 -13.55 15.05 24.62
C LEU A 146 -14.39 14.03 25.39
N PHE A 147 -14.10 12.75 25.15
CA PHE A 147 -14.73 11.64 25.85
C PHE A 147 -13.85 11.19 27.01
N ARG A 148 -14.40 11.23 28.23
CA ARG A 148 -13.81 10.61 29.42
C ARG A 148 -14.70 9.44 29.83
N SER A 149 -14.10 8.26 30.02
CA SER A 149 -14.83 7.06 30.43
C SER A 149 -14.10 6.40 31.60
N ASN A 150 -14.86 5.92 32.58
CA ASN A 150 -14.33 5.13 33.69
C ASN A 150 -13.89 3.70 33.26
N ARG A 151 -14.31 3.27 32.06
CA ARG A 151 -13.92 2.00 31.44
C ARG A 151 -13.20 2.24 30.11
N PRO A 152 -12.40 1.27 29.61
CA PRO A 152 -11.73 1.38 28.33
C PRO A 152 -12.73 1.64 27.18
N LEU A 153 -12.37 2.57 26.30
CA LEU A 153 -13.05 2.81 25.04
C LEU A 153 -12.38 1.98 23.94
N LYS A 154 -13.17 1.41 23.05
CA LYS A 154 -12.71 0.69 21.85
C LYS A 154 -13.17 1.44 20.62
N ILE A 155 -12.28 1.64 19.67
CA ILE A 155 -12.58 2.32 18.41
C ILE A 155 -12.65 1.27 17.31
N HIS A 156 -13.70 1.36 16.49
CA HIS A 156 -13.92 0.51 15.34
C HIS A 156 -14.15 1.40 14.11
N GLU A 157 -13.37 1.16 13.06
CA GLU A 157 -13.56 1.82 11.77
C GLU A 157 -14.71 1.17 10.99
N ASP A 158 -15.29 1.93 10.06
CA ASP A 158 -16.41 1.47 9.24
C ASP A 158 -16.14 0.15 8.49
N LEU A 159 -14.97 0.00 7.85
CA LEU A 159 -14.61 -1.20 7.10
C LEU A 159 -14.59 -2.45 7.97
N ASP A 160 -14.07 -2.37 9.19
CA ASP A 160 -14.05 -3.50 10.13
C ASP A 160 -15.45 -3.94 10.52
N ILE A 161 -16.35 -2.97 10.74
CA ILE A 161 -17.75 -3.23 11.02
C ILE A 161 -18.45 -3.88 9.82
N LEU A 162 -18.19 -3.40 8.59
CA LEU A 162 -18.76 -3.99 7.38
C LEU A 162 -18.30 -5.45 7.17
N ARG A 163 -17.01 -5.75 7.43
CA ARG A 163 -16.50 -7.13 7.40
C ARG A 163 -17.19 -8.02 8.42
N LEU A 164 -17.32 -7.55 9.67
CA LEU A 164 -18.03 -8.29 10.72
C LEU A 164 -19.48 -8.61 10.34
N LEU A 165 -20.18 -7.65 9.71
CA LEU A 165 -21.55 -7.85 9.21
C LEU A 165 -21.63 -8.88 8.09
N GLN A 166 -20.64 -8.90 7.18
CA GLN A 166 -20.54 -9.88 6.11
C GLN A 166 -20.30 -11.29 6.66
N GLU A 167 -19.31 -11.45 7.55
CA GLU A 167 -18.97 -12.73 8.17
C GLU A 167 -20.13 -13.32 8.99
N THR A 168 -20.82 -12.47 9.74
CA THR A 168 -21.97 -12.90 10.58
C THR A 168 -23.10 -13.44 9.72
N LYS A 169 -23.32 -12.86 8.54
CA LYS A 169 -24.32 -13.35 7.58
C LYS A 169 -23.90 -14.70 7.00
N ASN A 170 -22.64 -14.86 6.58
CA ASN A 170 -22.13 -16.11 6.03
C ASN A 170 -22.28 -17.25 7.05
N ARG A 171 -21.84 -17.03 8.29
CA ARG A 171 -22.02 -18.00 9.40
C ARG A 171 -23.49 -18.37 9.65
N SER A 172 -24.40 -17.40 9.50
CA SER A 172 -25.83 -17.63 9.67
C SER A 172 -26.43 -18.44 8.52
N GLN A 173 -25.95 -18.26 7.30
CA GLN A 173 -26.34 -19.07 6.14
C GLN A 173 -25.82 -20.50 6.25
N ASP A 174 -24.58 -20.68 6.71
CA ASP A 174 -24.00 -22.01 6.93
C ASP A 174 -24.76 -22.78 8.01
N LYS A 175 -25.13 -22.13 9.12
CA LYS A 175 -25.97 -22.75 10.16
C LYS A 175 -27.37 -23.10 9.64
N LYS A 176 -27.97 -22.29 8.76
CA LYS A 176 -29.27 -22.59 8.14
C LYS A 176 -29.18 -23.78 7.18
N LYS A 177 -28.12 -23.83 6.36
CA LYS A 177 -27.84 -24.94 5.45
C LYS A 177 -27.58 -26.23 6.21
N LEU A 178 -26.83 -26.17 7.32
CA LEU A 178 -26.58 -27.31 8.18
C LEU A 178 -27.89 -27.80 8.84
N LYS A 179 -28.73 -26.90 9.36
CA LYS A 179 -30.05 -27.26 9.89
C LYS A 179 -30.99 -27.86 8.84
N SER A 180 -31.01 -27.36 7.61
CA SER A 180 -31.85 -27.95 6.55
C SER A 180 -31.37 -29.34 6.13
N LEU A 181 -30.06 -29.60 6.17
CA LEU A 181 -29.51 -30.93 5.93
C LEU A 181 -29.93 -31.90 7.05
N PHE A 182 -29.79 -31.49 8.31
CA PHE A 182 -30.20 -32.32 9.46
C PHE A 182 -31.72 -32.55 9.56
N LEU A 183 -32.56 -31.60 9.11
CA LEU A 183 -34.01 -31.75 9.12
C LEU A 183 -34.52 -32.61 7.95
N GLY A 184 -33.79 -32.66 6.84
CA GLY A 184 -34.08 -33.52 5.69
C GLY A 184 -33.86 -35.01 5.99
N ASP A 185 -32.91 -35.33 6.87
CA ASP A 185 -32.55 -36.70 7.24
C ASP A 185 -33.43 -37.31 8.35
N PHE A 186 -34.31 -36.53 8.98
CA PHE A 186 -35.22 -36.97 10.06
C PHE A 186 -36.70 -37.13 9.63
N MET A 187 -37.01 -37.01 8.34
CA MET A 187 -38.33 -37.33 7.79
C MET A 187 -38.36 -38.74 7.17
N PHE A 188 -38.31 -39.77 8.02
CA PHE A 188 -38.77 -41.13 7.70
C PHE A 188 -39.52 -41.72 8.89
#